data_AF-A0A2V6YJ07-F1
#
_entry.id   AF-A0A2V6YJ07-F1
#
_cell.length_a   1.000
_cell.length_b   1.000
_cell.length_c   1.000
_cell.angle_alpha   90.00
_cell.angle_beta   90.00
_cell.angle_gamma   90.00
#
_symmetry.space_group_name_H-M   'P 1'
#
loop_
_entity.id
_entity.type
_entity.pdbx_description
1 polymer ?
#
loop_
_entity_poly.entity_id
_entity_poly.type
_entity_poly.pdbx_seq_one_letter_code
_entity_poly.pdbx_strand_id
1 'polypeptide(L)'
;MFDLIHQIPEPWRQLADVLIAPLAWIPRLQHTLWDFFFAPGPLWLVILKTLFLVFPALLAVAAVWCTQLSIYTLPFRSGRAQFIPTMMLTWWDAVRAVWLYWVGMFRFVAVVLGWTVTFSTFVAKLVLEVIRQIALMPFTMTGRMTESYFRPGVPWIAFVLLIFWCALEAAIFTYTLMPTVTELLADLVGGESTAHYTGAILYFFLLLLIMGSFACVQTLMDAVKKREWKYIIQMVVVELFVMFFEVVFLYRELIDALTPWIAQQTGVKLGLAVTLSLSAFGWIGIRGMTWFLFGQFGTPSMLAFISRRPMVDEGEPRPANGKPTPPWWRQPVAELKQEIEWLHARSNELLDYLVLPVLQIAAAALNFGMVLVSSRQVFSLPFKETKEITETWHILQTLHLHQAPRKPATL
;
A
#
# COMPACT_ATOMS: atom_id res chain seq x y z
N MET A 1 30.91 -20.51 31.94
CA MET A 1 31.50 -19.78 33.09
C MET A 1 31.56 -20.64 34.36
N PHE A 2 30.59 -21.52 34.63
CA PHE A 2 30.59 -22.39 35.82
C PHE A 2 31.46 -23.65 35.72
N ASP A 3 31.89 -24.08 34.53
CA ASP A 3 32.80 -25.23 34.36
C ASP A 3 34.22 -24.98 34.90
N LEU A 4 34.63 -23.72 35.05
CA LEU A 4 35.93 -23.33 35.64
C LEU A 4 35.98 -23.59 37.15
N ILE A 5 34.84 -23.67 37.84
CA ILE A 5 34.76 -23.92 39.30
C ILE A 5 35.10 -25.39 39.62
N HIS A 6 34.94 -26.29 38.64
CA HIS A 6 35.31 -27.71 38.79
C HIS A 6 36.81 -27.96 38.66
N GLN A 7 37.59 -26.97 38.24
CA GLN A 7 39.06 -27.03 38.15
C GLN A 7 39.77 -26.45 39.39
N ILE A 8 39.01 -25.93 40.36
CA ILE A 8 39.56 -25.31 41.57
C ILE A 8 39.77 -26.41 42.64
N PRO A 9 40.93 -26.46 43.33
CA PRO A 9 41.19 -27.43 44.39
C PRO A 9 40.14 -27.38 45.51
N GLU A 10 39.76 -28.54 46.06
CA GLU A 10 38.69 -28.71 47.07
C GLU A 10 38.68 -27.68 48.23
N PRO A 11 39.82 -27.32 48.88
CA PRO A 11 39.79 -26.36 49.99
C PRO A 11 39.39 -24.93 49.58
N TRP A 12 39.61 -24.55 48.33
CA TRP A 12 39.27 -23.23 47.81
C TRP A 12 37.88 -23.17 47.18
N ARG A 13 37.23 -24.33 46.99
CA ARG A 13 35.93 -24.44 46.34
C ARG A 13 34.82 -23.79 47.16
N GLN A 14 34.81 -24.00 48.48
CA GLN A 14 33.82 -23.39 49.38
C GLN A 14 33.97 -21.86 49.45
N LEU A 15 35.21 -21.35 49.46
CA LEU A 15 35.47 -19.91 49.42
C LEU A 15 35.10 -19.30 48.06
N ALA A 16 35.40 -20.00 46.96
CA ALA A 16 35.00 -19.59 45.62
C ALA A 16 33.46 -19.58 45.46
N ASP A 17 32.76 -20.58 46.01
CA ASP A 17 31.29 -20.63 45.97
C ASP A 17 30.67 -19.46 46.75
N VAL A 18 31.21 -19.11 47.93
CA VAL A 18 30.74 -17.95 48.71
C VAL A 18 31.05 -16.63 47.99
N LEU A 19 32.23 -16.51 47.36
CA LEU A 19 32.62 -15.33 46.57
C LEU A 19 31.83 -15.18 45.27
N ILE A 20 31.35 -16.27 44.67
CA ILE A 20 30.62 -16.24 43.39
C ILE A 20 29.11 -16.22 43.63
N ALA A 21 28.62 -16.63 44.79
CA ALA A 21 27.19 -16.68 45.14
C ALA A 21 26.40 -15.40 44.80
N PRO A 22 26.91 -14.17 45.05
CA PRO A 22 26.21 -12.94 44.69
C PRO A 22 26.10 -12.69 43.17
N LEU A 23 27.00 -13.28 42.35
CA LEU A 23 26.96 -13.21 40.88
C LEU A 23 26.26 -14.42 40.24
N ALA A 24 26.23 -15.57 40.91
CA ALA A 24 25.86 -16.85 40.32
C ALA A 24 24.42 -16.89 39.78
N TRP A 25 23.52 -16.12 40.41
CA TRP A 25 22.10 -16.08 40.06
C TRP A 25 21.78 -15.13 38.89
N ILE A 26 22.68 -14.19 38.55
CA ILE A 26 22.41 -13.17 37.52
C ILE A 26 22.30 -13.78 36.10
N PRO A 27 23.17 -14.72 35.66
CA PRO A 27 23.01 -15.37 34.36
C PRO A 27 21.71 -16.17 34.26
N ARG A 28 21.27 -16.79 35.35
CA ARG A 28 20.00 -17.52 35.41
C ARG A 28 18.81 -16.55 35.27
N LEU A 29 18.85 -15.41 35.96
CA LEU A 29 17.86 -14.34 35.81
C LEU A 29 17.80 -13.84 34.35
N GLN A 30 18.95 -13.61 33.71
CA GLN A 30 19.02 -13.20 32.30
C GLN A 30 18.37 -14.25 31.39
N HIS A 31 18.67 -15.53 31.57
CA HIS A 31 18.07 -16.61 30.78
C HIS A 31 16.54 -16.64 30.94
N THR A 32 16.03 -16.55 32.17
CA THR A 32 14.58 -16.50 32.43
C THR A 32 13.91 -15.28 31.79
N LEU A 33 14.57 -14.13 31.80
CA LEU A 33 14.08 -12.93 31.11
C LEU A 33 14.06 -13.12 29.60
N TRP A 34 15.13 -13.66 29.01
CA TRP A 34 15.20 -13.94 27.58
C TRP A 34 14.12 -14.94 27.14
N ASP A 35 13.92 -16.01 27.89
CA ASP A 35 12.85 -16.98 27.65
C ASP A 35 11.47 -16.31 27.71
N PHE A 36 11.26 -15.42 28.69
CA PHE A 36 10.03 -14.65 28.79
C PHE A 36 9.81 -13.75 27.58
N PHE A 37 10.86 -13.14 27.00
CA PHE A 37 10.74 -12.30 25.80
C PHE A 37 10.53 -13.10 24.50
N PHE A 38 11.18 -14.26 24.35
CA PHE A 38 11.05 -15.10 23.15
C PHE A 38 9.90 -16.12 23.21
N ALA A 39 9.20 -16.23 24.34
CA ALA A 39 8.02 -17.07 24.45
C ALA A 39 6.99 -16.73 23.34
N PRO A 40 6.55 -17.72 22.54
CA PRO A 40 5.63 -17.51 21.44
C PRO A 40 4.24 -17.10 21.96
N GLY A 41 3.60 -16.17 21.27
CA GLY A 41 2.28 -15.65 21.62
C GLY A 41 1.67 -14.83 20.48
N PRO A 42 0.48 -14.25 20.70
CA PRO A 42 -0.16 -13.39 19.70
C PRO A 42 0.76 -12.22 19.33
N LEU A 43 0.87 -11.89 18.03
CA LEU A 43 1.80 -10.87 17.53
C LEU A 43 1.67 -9.53 18.27
N TRP A 44 0.45 -9.07 18.55
CA TRP A 44 0.20 -7.84 19.30
C TRP A 44 0.79 -7.87 20.71
N LEU A 45 0.67 -9.02 21.39
CA LEU A 45 1.15 -9.23 22.75
C LEU A 45 2.68 -9.27 22.79
N VAL A 46 3.31 -9.88 21.78
CA VAL A 46 4.77 -9.87 21.62
C VAL A 46 5.29 -8.45 21.38
N ILE A 47 4.62 -7.67 20.52
CA ILE A 47 4.99 -6.28 20.26
C ILE A 47 4.85 -5.44 21.53
N LEU A 48 3.73 -5.54 22.25
CA LEU A 48 3.48 -4.76 23.47
C LEU A 48 4.49 -5.12 24.57
N LYS A 49 4.73 -6.42 24.79
CA LYS A 49 5.73 -6.93 25.74
C LYS A 49 7.11 -6.40 25.42
N THR A 50 7.51 -6.47 24.15
CA THR A 50 8.83 -6.03 23.70
C THR A 50 8.98 -4.51 23.86
N LEU A 51 7.97 -3.76 23.40
CA LEU A 51 7.99 -2.30 23.42
C LEU A 51 7.97 -1.73 24.84
N PHE A 52 7.24 -2.30 25.80
CA PHE A 52 7.11 -1.73 27.15
C PHE A 52 8.10 -2.28 28.18
N LEU A 53 8.64 -3.49 27.99
CA LEU A 53 9.44 -4.14 29.04
C LEU A 53 10.91 -4.33 28.68
N VAL A 54 11.34 -4.26 27.41
CA VAL A 54 12.75 -4.53 27.04
C VAL A 54 13.71 -3.52 27.68
N PHE A 55 13.46 -2.22 27.52
CA PHE A 55 14.35 -1.19 28.07
C PHE A 55 14.38 -1.18 29.61
N PRO A 56 13.25 -1.29 30.33
CA PRO A 56 13.25 -1.48 31.78
C PRO A 56 13.98 -2.76 32.23
N ALA A 57 13.81 -3.87 31.52
CA ALA A 57 14.48 -5.13 31.85
C ALA A 57 16.00 -5.04 31.67
N LEU A 58 16.47 -4.40 30.58
CA LEU A 58 17.89 -4.16 30.35
C LEU A 58 18.50 -3.27 31.44
N LEU A 59 17.79 -2.21 31.85
CA LEU A 59 18.22 -1.36 32.95
C LEU A 59 18.28 -2.13 34.28
N ALA A 60 17.28 -2.97 34.57
CA ALA A 60 17.27 -3.79 35.78
C ALA A 60 18.47 -4.76 35.82
N VAL A 61 18.76 -5.41 34.69
CA VAL A 61 19.94 -6.28 34.55
C VAL A 61 21.23 -5.48 34.77
N ALA A 62 21.38 -4.31 34.14
CA ALA A 62 22.56 -3.46 34.30
C ALA A 62 22.72 -2.96 35.75
N ALA A 63 21.63 -2.55 36.41
CA ALA A 63 21.64 -2.11 37.81
C ALA A 63 22.04 -3.26 38.75
N VAL A 64 21.50 -4.47 38.55
CA VAL A 64 21.87 -5.66 39.32
C VAL A 64 23.35 -5.99 39.12
N TRP A 65 23.87 -5.98 37.89
CA TRP A 65 25.31 -6.16 37.66
C TRP A 65 26.16 -5.11 38.37
N CYS A 66 25.82 -3.82 38.25
CA CYS A 66 26.60 -2.74 38.86
C CYS A 66 26.59 -2.78 40.39
N THR A 67 25.44 -3.12 40.97
CA THR A 67 25.30 -3.25 42.44
C THR A 67 26.07 -4.44 42.98
N GLN A 68 25.97 -5.60 42.34
CA GLN A 68 26.71 -6.80 42.75
C GLN A 68 28.22 -6.62 42.57
N LEU A 69 28.67 -6.02 41.46
CA LEU A 69 30.09 -5.68 41.26
C LEU A 69 30.60 -4.65 42.28
N SER A 70 29.73 -3.74 42.73
CA SER A 70 30.11 -2.76 43.74
C SER A 70 30.44 -3.41 45.10
N ILE A 71 29.80 -4.53 45.44
CA ILE A 71 30.06 -5.25 46.70
C ILE A 71 31.52 -5.71 46.79
N TYR A 72 32.12 -6.15 45.68
CA TYR A 72 33.54 -6.56 45.64
C TYR A 72 34.51 -5.37 45.69
N THR A 73 34.07 -4.18 45.29
CA THR A 73 34.92 -2.97 45.29
C THR A 73 34.78 -2.13 46.56
N LEU A 74 33.75 -2.37 47.37
CA LEU A 74 33.52 -1.71 48.67
C LEU A 74 34.70 -1.78 49.65
N PRO A 75 35.41 -2.92 49.82
CA PRO A 75 36.53 -3.00 50.77
C PRO A 75 37.69 -2.07 50.40
N PHE A 76 37.88 -1.80 49.11
CA PHE A 76 39.04 -1.06 48.58
C PHE A 76 38.75 0.43 48.35
N ARG A 77 37.52 0.90 48.61
CA ARG A 77 37.07 2.26 48.26
C ARG A 77 37.17 3.25 49.42
N SER A 78 37.77 4.42 49.19
CA SER A 78 38.08 5.47 50.18
C SER A 78 36.91 6.42 50.53
N GLY A 79 35.65 5.99 50.38
CA GLY A 79 34.45 6.82 50.55
C GLY A 79 33.17 6.04 50.89
N ARG A 80 33.28 5.00 51.73
CA ARG A 80 32.23 3.99 51.97
C ARG A 80 30.90 4.57 52.46
N ALA A 81 30.95 5.59 53.33
CA ALA A 81 29.77 6.21 53.92
C ALA A 81 28.94 7.04 52.92
N GLN A 82 29.57 7.62 51.89
CA GLN A 82 28.89 8.38 50.84
C GLN A 82 28.38 7.47 49.71
N PHE A 83 29.00 6.31 49.52
CA PHE A 83 28.65 5.40 48.44
C PHE A 83 27.26 4.75 48.59
N ILE A 84 26.90 4.30 49.80
CA ILE A 84 25.60 3.68 50.09
C ILE A 84 24.42 4.62 49.75
N PRO A 85 24.39 5.88 50.24
CA PRO A 85 23.30 6.79 49.90
C PRO A 85 23.30 7.17 48.41
N THR A 86 24.45 7.33 47.76
CA THR A 86 24.51 7.56 46.30
C THR A 86 23.96 6.38 45.50
N MET A 87 24.26 5.14 45.92
CA MET A 87 23.72 3.94 45.29
C MET A 87 22.19 3.83 45.47
N MET A 88 21.68 4.19 46.65
CA MET A 88 20.24 4.21 46.93
C MET A 88 19.52 5.29 46.10
N LEU A 89 20.13 6.47 45.94
CA LEU A 89 19.62 7.53 45.06
C LEU A 89 19.63 7.10 43.59
N THR A 90 20.66 6.40 43.09
CA THR A 90 20.64 5.87 41.72
C THR A 90 19.54 4.84 41.47
N TRP A 91 19.23 3.99 42.46
CA TRP A 91 18.09 3.07 42.36
C TRP A 91 16.75 3.81 42.29
N TRP A 92 16.61 4.85 43.10
CA TRP A 92 15.43 5.70 43.09
C TRP A 92 15.27 6.44 41.76
N ASP A 93 16.35 6.98 41.20
CA ASP A 93 16.35 7.61 39.88
C ASP A 93 16.04 6.61 38.76
N ALA A 94 16.48 5.36 38.88
CA ALA A 94 16.13 4.30 37.94
C ALA A 94 14.63 3.94 37.97
N VAL A 95 14.04 3.82 39.16
CA VAL A 95 12.59 3.60 39.29
C VAL A 95 11.81 4.76 38.67
N ARG A 96 12.24 6.01 38.91
CA ARG A 96 11.65 7.19 38.28
C ARG A 96 11.81 7.18 36.75
N ALA A 97 12.96 6.78 36.24
CA ALA A 97 13.21 6.67 34.79
C ALA A 97 12.30 5.61 34.14
N VAL A 98 12.12 4.45 34.78
CA VAL A 98 11.19 3.41 34.31
C VAL A 98 9.74 3.90 34.34
N TRP A 99 9.35 4.64 35.37
CA TRP A 99 8.02 5.23 35.45
C TRP A 99 7.76 6.25 34.33
N LEU A 100 8.69 7.19 34.13
CA LEU A 100 8.61 8.18 33.06
C LEU A 100 8.63 7.54 31.67
N TYR A 101 9.36 6.43 31.52
CA TYR A 101 9.34 5.61 30.32
C TYR A 101 7.94 5.08 30.01
N TRP A 102 7.26 4.47 30.98
CA TRP A 102 5.90 3.98 30.78
C TRP A 102 4.93 5.12 30.46
N VAL A 103 4.97 6.23 31.20
CA VAL A 103 4.11 7.40 30.92
C VAL A 103 4.36 7.94 29.51
N GLY A 104 5.62 8.05 29.10
CA GLY A 104 6.02 8.46 27.76
C GLY A 104 5.49 7.51 26.68
N MET A 105 5.62 6.20 26.90
CA MET A 105 5.16 5.18 25.98
C MET A 105 3.63 5.13 25.86
N PHE A 106 2.89 5.27 26.97
CA PHE A 106 1.43 5.37 26.93
C PHE A 106 0.97 6.60 26.16
N ARG A 107 1.63 7.75 26.35
CA ARG A 107 1.37 8.96 25.57
C ARG A 107 1.63 8.73 24.07
N PHE A 108 2.75 8.09 23.73
CA PHE A 108 3.07 7.73 22.35
C PHE A 108 1.98 6.84 21.73
N VAL A 109 1.55 5.78 22.41
CA VAL A 109 0.49 4.88 21.92
C VAL A 109 -0.84 5.62 21.74
N ALA A 110 -1.24 6.45 22.71
CA ALA A 110 -2.47 7.23 22.62
C ALA A 110 -2.45 8.21 21.42
N VAL A 111 -1.30 8.84 21.18
CA VAL A 111 -1.08 9.75 20.06
C VAL A 111 -1.14 9.02 18.72
N VAL A 112 -0.46 7.87 18.60
CA VAL A 112 -0.48 7.04 17.38
C VAL A 112 -1.89 6.53 17.07
N LEU A 113 -2.63 6.05 18.08
CA LEU A 113 -4.02 5.61 17.91
C LEU A 113 -4.92 6.76 17.46
N GLY A 114 -4.81 7.93 18.12
CA GLY A 114 -5.55 9.13 17.74
C GLY A 114 -5.29 9.53 16.29
N TRP A 115 -4.04 9.46 15.83
CA TRP A 115 -3.72 9.81 14.44
C TRP A 115 -4.13 8.75 13.43
N THR A 116 -4.08 7.47 13.81
CA THR A 116 -4.58 6.38 12.95
C THR A 116 -6.07 6.58 12.65
N VAL A 117 -6.85 7.04 13.64
CA VAL A 117 -8.27 7.38 13.47
C VAL A 117 -8.44 8.61 12.56
N THR A 118 -7.67 9.69 12.76
CA THR A 118 -7.79 10.87 11.89
C THR A 118 -7.33 10.59 10.46
N PHE A 119 -6.26 9.81 10.30
CA PHE A 119 -5.71 9.43 8.99
C PHE A 119 -6.67 8.48 8.25
N SER A 120 -7.23 7.47 8.92
CA SER A 120 -8.24 6.60 8.30
C SER A 120 -9.51 7.38 7.91
N THR A 121 -9.97 8.31 8.75
CA THR A 121 -11.11 9.19 8.42
C THR A 121 -10.78 10.07 7.21
N PHE A 122 -9.55 10.57 7.13
CA PHE A 122 -9.08 11.36 6.01
C PHE A 122 -9.00 10.54 4.71
N VAL A 123 -8.37 9.36 4.73
CA VAL A 123 -8.31 8.43 3.59
C VAL A 123 -9.72 8.05 3.14
N ALA A 124 -10.63 7.78 4.07
CA ALA A 124 -12.02 7.50 3.76
C ALA A 124 -12.70 8.69 3.04
N LYS A 125 -12.47 9.93 3.49
CA LYS A 125 -12.96 11.15 2.81
C LYS A 125 -12.36 11.32 1.42
N LEU A 126 -11.05 11.10 1.26
CA LEU A 126 -10.37 11.22 -0.03
C LEU A 126 -10.86 10.16 -1.01
N VAL A 127 -10.98 8.90 -0.57
CA VAL A 127 -11.56 7.81 -1.39
C VAL A 127 -13.00 8.10 -1.73
N LEU A 128 -13.81 8.59 -0.78
CA LEU A 128 -15.18 9.00 -1.03
C LEU A 128 -15.26 10.14 -2.06
N GLU A 129 -14.37 11.12 -1.96
CA GLU A 129 -14.31 12.24 -2.90
C GLU A 129 -13.82 11.79 -4.29
N VAL A 130 -12.86 10.87 -4.37
CA VAL A 130 -12.45 10.25 -5.64
C VAL A 130 -13.58 9.42 -6.26
N ILE A 131 -14.30 8.62 -5.46
CA ILE A 131 -15.47 7.86 -5.94
C ILE A 131 -16.57 8.81 -6.41
N ARG A 132 -16.86 9.85 -5.63
CA ARG A 132 -17.80 10.91 -5.99
C ARG A 132 -17.36 11.63 -7.26
N GLN A 133 -16.07 11.89 -7.44
CA GLN A 133 -15.52 12.53 -8.63
C GLN A 133 -15.49 11.62 -9.84
N ILE A 134 -15.30 10.31 -9.69
CA ILE A 134 -15.46 9.34 -10.79
C ILE A 134 -16.93 9.24 -11.20
N ALA A 135 -17.83 9.25 -10.22
CA ALA A 135 -19.28 9.25 -10.46
C ALA A 135 -19.77 10.58 -11.08
N LEU A 136 -19.16 11.72 -10.71
CA LEU A 136 -19.49 13.06 -11.22
C LEU A 136 -18.64 13.49 -12.42
N MET A 137 -17.56 12.78 -12.76
CA MET A 137 -16.72 13.00 -13.93
C MET A 137 -17.53 12.98 -15.24
N PRO A 138 -18.44 12.02 -15.47
CA PRO A 138 -19.30 12.04 -16.66
C PRO A 138 -20.33 13.19 -16.66
N PHE A 139 -20.46 13.97 -15.58
CA PHE A 139 -21.34 15.14 -15.52
C PHE A 139 -20.57 16.48 -15.61
N THR A 140 -19.36 16.55 -15.05
CA THR A 140 -18.57 17.79 -14.97
C THR A 140 -17.61 17.98 -16.15
N MET A 141 -17.02 16.90 -16.68
CA MET A 141 -16.29 16.94 -17.97
C MET A 141 -17.24 17.26 -19.14
N THR A 142 -18.52 16.92 -18.99
CA THR A 142 -19.63 17.18 -19.93
C THR A 142 -20.07 18.65 -19.96
N GLY A 143 -19.60 19.50 -19.06
CA GLY A 143 -19.75 20.96 -19.22
C GLY A 143 -18.64 21.56 -20.09
N ARG A 144 -17.39 21.10 -19.90
CA ARG A 144 -16.20 21.76 -20.47
C ARG A 144 -15.75 21.19 -21.82
N MET A 145 -15.99 19.91 -22.10
CA MET A 145 -15.80 19.35 -23.46
C MET A 145 -16.89 19.77 -24.44
N THR A 146 -18.08 20.11 -23.93
CA THR A 146 -19.23 20.59 -24.72
C THR A 146 -19.06 22.04 -25.16
N GLU A 147 -18.26 22.86 -24.45
CA GLU A 147 -17.91 24.21 -24.95
C GLU A 147 -16.74 24.22 -25.95
N SER A 148 -15.79 23.29 -25.83
CA SER A 148 -14.54 23.36 -26.60
C SER A 148 -14.42 22.37 -27.77
N TYR A 149 -15.20 21.28 -27.79
CA TYR A 149 -15.10 20.24 -28.83
C TYR A 149 -16.42 19.80 -29.47
N PHE A 150 -17.59 20.00 -28.84
CA PHE A 150 -18.84 19.40 -29.31
C PHE A 150 -20.06 20.29 -29.08
N ARG A 151 -20.76 20.70 -30.13
CA ARG A 151 -22.07 21.38 -30.02
C ARG A 151 -23.04 20.57 -29.14
N PRO A 152 -23.93 21.23 -28.38
CA PRO A 152 -24.91 20.59 -27.53
C PRO A 152 -25.90 19.81 -28.39
N GLY A 153 -25.88 18.48 -28.29
CA GLY A 153 -26.74 17.60 -29.08
C GLY A 153 -26.23 16.18 -29.28
N VAL A 154 -24.95 15.89 -29.00
CA VAL A 154 -24.42 14.51 -29.09
C VAL A 154 -24.87 13.71 -27.85
N PRO A 155 -25.64 12.61 -28.00
CA PRO A 155 -26.07 11.80 -26.88
C PRO A 155 -24.88 11.03 -26.29
N TRP A 156 -24.18 11.63 -25.32
CA TRP A 156 -23.05 11.02 -24.61
C TRP A 156 -23.42 9.68 -23.97
N ILE A 157 -24.69 9.56 -23.57
CA ILE A 157 -25.29 8.31 -23.11
C ILE A 157 -25.19 7.23 -24.21
N ALA A 158 -25.47 7.55 -25.47
CA ALA A 158 -25.38 6.58 -26.56
C ALA A 158 -23.94 6.13 -26.82
N PHE A 159 -22.95 7.01 -26.64
CA PHE A 159 -21.53 6.64 -26.76
C PHE A 159 -21.09 5.67 -25.64
N VAL A 160 -21.37 6.01 -24.38
CA VAL A 160 -21.03 5.13 -23.24
C VAL A 160 -21.77 3.81 -23.31
N LEU A 161 -23.06 3.85 -23.68
CA LEU A 161 -23.88 2.66 -23.79
C LEU A 161 -23.46 1.80 -24.99
N LEU A 162 -23.01 2.40 -26.11
CA LEU A 162 -22.39 1.65 -27.22
C LEU A 162 -21.10 0.95 -26.79
N ILE A 163 -20.20 1.62 -26.06
CA ILE A 163 -18.98 0.99 -25.54
C ILE A 163 -19.31 -0.13 -24.56
N PHE A 164 -20.24 0.12 -23.63
CA PHE A 164 -20.71 -0.87 -22.68
C PHE A 164 -21.33 -2.08 -23.40
N TRP A 165 -22.13 -1.83 -24.44
CA TRP A 165 -22.73 -2.88 -25.25
C TRP A 165 -21.69 -3.70 -26.01
N CYS A 166 -20.71 -3.04 -26.64
CA CYS A 166 -19.61 -3.73 -27.32
C CYS A 166 -18.81 -4.61 -26.32
N ALA A 167 -18.57 -4.10 -25.11
CA ALA A 167 -17.88 -4.85 -24.06
C ALA A 167 -18.69 -6.05 -23.56
N LEU A 168 -20.02 -5.91 -23.48
CA LEU A 168 -20.94 -6.97 -23.10
C LEU A 168 -21.05 -8.04 -24.20
N GLU A 169 -21.19 -7.62 -25.46
CA GLU A 169 -21.23 -8.52 -26.62
C GLU A 169 -19.89 -9.29 -26.75
N ALA A 170 -18.76 -8.61 -26.56
CA ALA A 170 -17.45 -9.25 -26.52
C ALA A 170 -17.35 -10.28 -25.38
N ALA A 171 -17.91 -9.97 -24.20
CA ALA A 171 -17.89 -10.89 -23.06
C ALA A 171 -18.72 -12.14 -23.33
N ILE A 172 -19.93 -11.98 -23.90
CA ILE A 172 -20.80 -13.10 -24.28
C ILE A 172 -20.08 -13.99 -25.30
N PHE A 173 -19.53 -13.41 -26.37
CA PHE A 173 -18.82 -14.20 -27.38
C PHE A 173 -17.54 -14.84 -26.85
N THR A 174 -16.81 -14.17 -25.96
CA THR A 174 -15.64 -14.77 -25.32
C THR A 174 -16.05 -16.01 -24.53
N TYR A 175 -17.16 -15.92 -23.78
CA TYR A 175 -17.68 -17.05 -23.01
C TYR A 175 -18.13 -18.21 -23.91
N THR A 176 -18.81 -17.92 -25.02
CA THR A 176 -19.27 -18.98 -25.94
C THR A 176 -18.16 -19.60 -26.77
N LEU A 177 -17.15 -18.83 -27.19
CA LEU A 177 -16.02 -19.33 -27.97
C LEU A 177 -14.91 -19.94 -27.11
N MET A 178 -14.92 -19.74 -25.78
CA MET A 178 -13.86 -20.22 -24.90
C MET A 178 -13.59 -21.73 -25.08
N PRO A 179 -14.60 -22.63 -25.03
CA PRO A 179 -14.37 -24.07 -25.16
C PRO A 179 -13.71 -24.43 -26.51
N THR A 180 -14.26 -23.91 -27.60
CA THR A 180 -13.79 -24.17 -28.97
C THR A 180 -12.36 -23.67 -29.19
N VAL A 181 -12.04 -22.46 -28.72
CA VAL A 181 -10.69 -21.88 -28.86
C VAL A 181 -9.68 -22.63 -27.99
N THR A 182 -10.08 -23.05 -26.78
CA THR A 182 -9.20 -23.84 -25.91
C THR A 182 -8.91 -25.23 -26.45
N GLU A 183 -9.88 -25.88 -27.09
CA GLU A 183 -9.70 -27.19 -27.75
C GLU A 183 -8.75 -27.08 -28.94
N LEU A 184 -8.97 -26.10 -29.82
CA LEU A 184 -8.08 -25.85 -30.97
C LEU A 184 -6.65 -25.48 -30.54
N LEU A 185 -6.50 -24.70 -29.46
CA LEU A 185 -5.18 -24.37 -28.92
C LEU A 185 -4.53 -25.56 -28.22
N ALA A 186 -5.29 -26.40 -27.53
CA ALA A 186 -4.80 -27.63 -26.92
C ALA A 186 -4.27 -28.58 -28.00
N ASP A 187 -4.98 -28.73 -29.12
CA ASP A 187 -4.58 -29.55 -30.25
C ASP A 187 -3.35 -29.01 -30.99
N LEU A 188 -3.20 -27.67 -31.11
CA LEU A 188 -2.05 -27.06 -31.79
C LEU A 188 -0.78 -26.98 -30.93
N VAL A 189 -0.92 -26.73 -29.63
CA VAL A 189 0.19 -26.33 -28.75
C VAL A 189 0.53 -27.41 -27.71
N GLY A 190 -0.36 -28.37 -27.46
CA GLY A 190 -0.09 -29.55 -26.64
C GLY A 190 0.16 -29.27 -25.15
N GLY A 191 -0.26 -28.13 -24.60
CA GLY A 191 0.02 -27.75 -23.21
C GLY A 191 -1.11 -26.99 -22.51
N GLU A 192 -1.41 -27.38 -21.26
CA GLU A 192 -2.45 -26.78 -20.40
C GLU A 192 -2.09 -25.37 -19.89
N SER A 193 -0.82 -24.94 -20.02
CA SER A 193 -0.31 -23.69 -19.44
C SER A 193 -0.72 -22.41 -20.18
N THR A 194 -1.22 -22.50 -21.42
CA THR A 194 -1.69 -21.33 -22.20
C THR A 194 -3.13 -20.93 -21.89
N ALA A 195 -3.92 -21.81 -21.25
CA ALA A 195 -5.36 -21.61 -21.03
C ALA A 195 -5.69 -20.36 -20.20
N HIS A 196 -4.80 -19.94 -19.28
CA HIS A 196 -5.07 -18.81 -18.38
C HIS A 196 -5.08 -17.45 -19.09
N TYR A 197 -4.25 -17.27 -20.12
CA TYR A 197 -4.17 -16.01 -20.87
C TYR A 197 -5.06 -15.99 -22.11
N THR A 198 -5.48 -17.16 -22.61
CA THR A 198 -6.36 -17.30 -23.79
C THR A 198 -7.65 -16.49 -23.65
N GLY A 199 -8.31 -16.51 -22.50
CA GLY A 199 -9.58 -15.80 -22.30
C GLY A 199 -9.45 -14.28 -22.42
N ALA A 200 -8.39 -13.70 -21.84
CA ALA A 200 -8.15 -12.26 -21.92
C ALA A 200 -7.79 -11.82 -23.35
N ILE A 201 -6.94 -12.59 -24.03
CA ILE A 201 -6.54 -12.30 -25.41
C ILE A 201 -7.75 -12.40 -26.35
N LEU A 202 -8.55 -13.45 -26.21
CA LEU A 202 -9.77 -13.65 -26.98
C LEU A 202 -10.76 -12.50 -26.75
N TYR A 203 -10.94 -12.06 -25.50
CA TYR A 203 -11.79 -10.92 -25.17
C TYR A 203 -11.39 -9.64 -25.88
N PHE A 204 -10.11 -9.26 -25.82
CA PHE A 204 -9.63 -8.05 -26.49
C PHE A 204 -9.73 -8.15 -28.01
N PHE A 205 -9.45 -9.33 -28.57
CA PHE A 205 -9.58 -9.57 -30.01
C PHE A 205 -11.04 -9.42 -30.47
N LEU A 206 -11.98 -10.05 -29.77
CA LEU A 206 -13.40 -9.96 -30.08
C LEU A 206 -13.95 -8.55 -29.90
N LEU A 207 -13.52 -7.84 -28.84
CA LEU A 207 -13.90 -6.45 -28.62
C LEU A 207 -13.46 -5.55 -29.78
N LEU A 208 -12.24 -5.73 -30.28
CA LEU A 208 -11.74 -4.97 -31.43
C LEU A 208 -12.54 -5.30 -32.70
N LEU A 209 -12.87 -6.57 -32.92
CA LEU A 209 -13.64 -7.02 -34.06
C LEU A 209 -15.07 -6.43 -34.06
N ILE A 210 -15.76 -6.49 -32.91
CA ILE A 210 -17.13 -5.96 -32.76
C ILE A 210 -17.16 -4.45 -32.98
N MET A 211 -16.17 -3.75 -32.41
CA MET A 211 -15.98 -2.31 -32.59
C MET A 211 -15.69 -1.95 -34.06
N GLY A 212 -14.89 -2.78 -34.74
CA GLY A 212 -14.61 -2.64 -36.17
C GLY A 212 -15.86 -2.79 -37.05
N SER A 213 -16.75 -3.74 -36.73
CA SER A 213 -18.03 -3.89 -37.44
C SER A 213 -18.94 -2.66 -37.26
N PHE A 214 -19.04 -2.07 -36.06
CA PHE A 214 -19.81 -0.82 -35.90
C PHE A 214 -19.21 0.34 -36.69
N ALA A 215 -17.88 0.43 -36.77
CA ALA A 215 -17.21 1.43 -37.61
C ALA A 215 -17.54 1.24 -39.10
N CYS A 216 -17.63 -0.01 -39.58
CA CYS A 216 -18.02 -0.32 -40.94
C CYS A 216 -19.46 0.14 -41.24
N VAL A 217 -20.42 -0.19 -40.38
CA VAL A 217 -21.82 0.26 -40.53
C VAL A 217 -21.93 1.78 -40.55
N GLN A 218 -21.13 2.50 -39.74
CA GLN A 218 -21.07 3.96 -39.78
C GLN A 218 -20.55 4.50 -41.11
N THR A 219 -19.44 3.96 -41.60
CA THR A 219 -18.91 4.37 -42.90
C THR A 219 -19.86 4.08 -44.07
N LEU A 220 -20.64 2.98 -43.99
CA LEU A 220 -21.69 2.68 -44.95
C LEU A 220 -22.81 3.72 -44.89
N MET A 221 -23.26 4.08 -43.68
CA MET A 221 -24.29 5.10 -43.50
C MET A 221 -23.84 6.49 -43.99
N ASP A 222 -22.57 6.85 -43.73
CA ASP A 222 -22.00 8.10 -44.19
C ASP A 222 -21.87 8.14 -45.72
N ALA A 223 -21.50 7.03 -46.35
CA ALA A 223 -21.48 6.89 -47.80
C ALA A 223 -22.88 7.00 -48.43
N VAL A 224 -23.90 6.42 -47.78
CA VAL A 224 -25.31 6.54 -48.20
C VAL A 224 -25.79 7.99 -48.11
N LYS A 225 -25.47 8.70 -47.01
CA LYS A 225 -25.81 10.12 -46.84
C LYS A 225 -25.14 11.01 -47.89
N LYS A 226 -23.87 10.73 -48.22
CA LYS A 226 -23.12 11.47 -49.24
C LYS A 226 -23.49 11.09 -50.69
N ARG A 227 -24.35 10.08 -50.89
CA ARG A 227 -24.82 9.61 -52.21
C ARG A 227 -23.69 9.19 -53.17
N GLU A 228 -22.56 8.75 -52.63
CA GLU A 228 -21.43 8.27 -53.43
C GLU A 228 -21.61 6.79 -53.78
N TRP A 229 -22.33 6.51 -54.87
CA TRP A 229 -22.70 5.14 -55.29
C TRP A 229 -21.53 4.15 -55.40
N LYS A 230 -20.36 4.61 -55.87
CA LYS A 230 -19.17 3.76 -55.97
C LYS A 230 -18.67 3.33 -54.58
N TYR A 231 -18.70 4.23 -53.61
CA TYR A 231 -18.25 3.97 -52.24
C TYR A 231 -19.25 3.10 -51.47
N ILE A 232 -20.56 3.29 -51.72
CA ILE A 232 -21.61 2.44 -51.15
C ILE A 232 -21.41 0.98 -51.56
N ILE A 233 -21.20 0.71 -52.86
CA ILE A 233 -21.02 -0.66 -53.36
C ILE A 233 -19.79 -1.31 -52.72
N GLN A 234 -18.67 -0.60 -52.65
CA GLN A 234 -17.45 -1.11 -52.00
C GLN A 234 -17.69 -1.42 -50.53
N MET A 235 -18.39 -0.54 -49.80
CA MET A 235 -18.63 -0.72 -48.38
C MET A 235 -19.61 -1.86 -48.08
N VAL A 236 -20.64 -2.05 -48.91
CA VAL A 236 -21.56 -3.18 -48.81
C VAL A 236 -20.83 -4.52 -49.00
N VAL A 237 -19.86 -4.59 -49.92
CA VAL A 237 -19.05 -5.80 -50.10
C VAL A 237 -18.20 -6.10 -48.87
N VAL A 238 -17.58 -5.07 -48.27
CA VAL A 238 -16.81 -5.22 -47.01
C VAL A 238 -17.72 -5.69 -45.88
N GLU A 239 -18.89 -5.07 -45.71
CA GLU A 239 -19.85 -5.43 -44.67
C GLU A 239 -20.34 -6.87 -44.83
N LEU A 240 -20.63 -7.31 -46.07
CA LEU A 240 -21.05 -8.69 -46.34
C LEU A 240 -19.95 -9.71 -46.00
N PHE A 241 -18.67 -9.35 -46.22
CA PHE A 241 -17.54 -10.16 -45.82
C PHE A 241 -17.40 -10.27 -44.30
N VAL A 242 -17.54 -9.14 -43.58
CA VAL A 242 -17.54 -9.12 -42.11
C VAL A 242 -18.72 -9.93 -41.55
N MET A 243 -19.91 -9.74 -42.11
CA MET A 243 -21.11 -10.51 -41.77
C MET A 243 -20.87 -12.01 -41.96
N PHE A 244 -20.27 -12.44 -43.07
CA PHE A 244 -19.97 -13.85 -43.30
C PHE A 244 -19.06 -14.41 -42.20
N PHE A 245 -18.01 -13.68 -41.83
CA PHE A 245 -17.11 -14.10 -40.77
C PHE A 245 -17.80 -14.16 -39.40
N GLU A 246 -18.52 -13.11 -39.00
CA GLU A 246 -19.22 -13.06 -37.71
C GLU A 246 -20.33 -14.11 -37.62
N VAL A 247 -21.05 -14.37 -38.70
CA VAL A 247 -22.11 -15.38 -38.72
C VAL A 247 -21.54 -16.80 -38.57
N VAL A 248 -20.50 -17.12 -39.32
CA VAL A 248 -19.92 -18.48 -39.33
C VAL A 248 -19.15 -18.79 -38.04
N PHE A 249 -18.41 -17.82 -37.50
CA PHE A 249 -17.54 -18.04 -36.34
C PHE A 249 -18.13 -17.62 -34.99
N LEU A 250 -18.94 -16.55 -34.92
CA LEU A 250 -19.44 -16.02 -33.65
C LEU A 250 -20.89 -16.40 -33.40
N TYR A 251 -21.78 -16.01 -34.30
CA TYR A 251 -23.22 -16.20 -34.09
C TYR A 251 -23.62 -17.67 -34.22
N ARG A 252 -22.94 -18.45 -35.06
CA ARG A 252 -23.14 -19.90 -35.10
C ARG A 252 -22.87 -20.56 -33.75
N GLU A 253 -21.71 -20.29 -33.14
CA GLU A 253 -21.36 -20.86 -31.83
C GLU A 253 -22.32 -20.39 -30.73
N LEU A 254 -22.79 -19.14 -30.81
CA LEU A 254 -23.85 -18.64 -29.93
C LEU A 254 -25.16 -19.42 -30.09
N ILE A 255 -25.61 -19.66 -31.33
CA ILE A 255 -26.83 -20.43 -31.60
C ILE A 255 -26.65 -21.91 -31.25
N ASP A 256 -25.49 -22.51 -31.52
CA ASP A 256 -25.19 -23.90 -31.15
C ASP A 256 -25.17 -24.08 -29.62
N ALA A 257 -24.66 -23.09 -28.87
CA ALA A 257 -24.76 -23.06 -27.40
C ALA A 257 -26.20 -22.90 -26.88
N LEU A 258 -27.06 -22.18 -27.61
CA LEU A 258 -28.49 -21.99 -27.29
C LEU A 258 -29.40 -23.13 -27.78
N THR A 259 -28.93 -23.94 -28.74
CA THR A 259 -29.70 -25.02 -29.38
C THR A 259 -30.26 -26.05 -28.40
N PRO A 260 -29.55 -26.50 -27.34
CA PRO A 260 -30.11 -27.44 -26.37
C PRO A 260 -31.39 -26.91 -25.69
N TRP A 261 -31.43 -25.60 -25.40
CA TRP A 261 -32.59 -24.94 -24.81
C TRP A 261 -33.75 -24.83 -25.81
N ILE A 262 -33.45 -24.49 -27.06
CA ILE A 262 -34.45 -24.40 -28.15
C ILE A 262 -35.04 -25.78 -28.48
N ALA A 263 -34.19 -26.81 -28.56
CA ALA A 263 -34.59 -28.17 -28.85
C ALA A 263 -35.51 -28.75 -27.76
N GLN A 264 -35.32 -28.37 -26.49
CA GLN A 264 -36.21 -28.74 -25.39
C GLN A 264 -37.61 -28.13 -25.50
N GLN A 265 -37.75 -26.93 -26.06
CA GLN A 265 -39.05 -26.26 -26.20
C GLN A 265 -39.77 -26.59 -27.51
N THR A 266 -39.04 -26.78 -28.60
CA THR A 266 -39.62 -26.89 -29.96
C THR A 266 -39.62 -28.33 -30.50
N GLY A 267 -38.86 -29.26 -29.90
CA GLY A 267 -38.85 -30.68 -30.26
C GLY A 267 -38.25 -31.01 -31.64
N VAL A 268 -37.75 -30.01 -32.38
CA VAL A 268 -37.16 -30.16 -33.71
C VAL A 268 -35.63 -30.11 -33.61
N LYS A 269 -34.95 -31.10 -34.21
CA LYS A 269 -33.49 -31.06 -34.40
C LYS A 269 -33.17 -30.03 -35.50
N LEU A 270 -32.59 -28.89 -35.12
CA LEU A 270 -32.17 -27.86 -36.07
C LEU A 270 -31.02 -28.41 -36.93
N GLY A 271 -31.23 -28.48 -38.25
CA GLY A 271 -30.18 -28.81 -39.22
C GLY A 271 -29.23 -27.64 -39.43
N LEU A 272 -28.02 -27.91 -39.95
CA LEU A 272 -26.96 -26.89 -40.17
C LEU A 272 -27.43 -25.68 -40.98
N ALA A 273 -28.26 -25.88 -42.01
CA ALA A 273 -28.80 -24.77 -42.80
C ALA A 273 -29.74 -23.86 -41.98
N VAL A 274 -30.48 -24.45 -41.04
CA VAL A 274 -31.41 -23.71 -40.17
C VAL A 274 -30.64 -22.94 -39.10
N THR A 275 -29.58 -23.53 -38.52
CA THR A 275 -28.72 -22.83 -37.55
C THR A 275 -27.99 -21.65 -38.21
N LEU A 276 -27.50 -21.82 -39.43
CA LEU A 276 -26.83 -20.73 -40.17
C LEU A 276 -27.78 -19.59 -40.53
N SER A 277 -29.01 -19.92 -40.97
CA SER A 277 -30.05 -18.93 -41.25
C SER A 277 -30.45 -18.17 -39.98
N LEU A 278 -30.67 -18.89 -38.87
CA LEU A 278 -31.01 -18.27 -37.58
C LEU A 278 -29.86 -17.39 -37.05
N SER A 279 -28.62 -17.80 -37.27
CA SER A 279 -27.42 -17.02 -36.92
C SER A 279 -27.34 -15.73 -37.74
N ALA A 280 -27.64 -15.79 -39.04
CA ALA A 280 -27.69 -14.61 -39.91
C ALA A 280 -28.80 -13.64 -39.49
N PHE A 281 -30.00 -14.13 -39.17
CA PHE A 281 -31.09 -13.30 -38.65
C PHE A 281 -30.78 -12.73 -37.28
N GLY A 282 -30.13 -13.51 -36.40
CA GLY A 282 -29.64 -13.05 -35.10
C GLY A 282 -28.61 -11.93 -35.24
N TRP A 283 -27.68 -12.07 -36.17
CA TRP A 283 -26.69 -11.05 -36.50
C TRP A 283 -27.36 -9.76 -36.98
N ILE A 284 -28.23 -9.84 -37.99
CA ILE A 284 -28.96 -8.67 -38.52
C ILE A 284 -29.80 -8.02 -37.42
N GLY A 285 -30.46 -8.83 -36.58
CA GLY A 285 -31.31 -8.34 -35.50
C GLY A 285 -30.52 -7.61 -34.42
N ILE A 286 -29.49 -8.23 -33.87
CA ILE A 286 -28.67 -7.64 -32.80
C ILE A 286 -27.89 -6.44 -33.34
N ARG A 287 -27.26 -6.53 -34.50
CA ARG A 287 -26.52 -5.41 -35.11
C ARG A 287 -27.44 -4.27 -35.54
N GLY A 288 -28.58 -4.57 -36.17
CA GLY A 288 -29.55 -3.56 -36.57
C GLY A 288 -30.16 -2.83 -35.37
N MET A 289 -30.50 -3.55 -34.31
CA MET A 289 -31.03 -2.98 -33.07
C MET A 289 -30.00 -2.11 -32.35
N THR A 290 -28.78 -2.61 -32.18
CA THR A 290 -27.69 -1.88 -31.48
C THR A 290 -27.22 -0.67 -32.27
N TRP A 291 -27.20 -0.78 -33.59
CA TRP A 291 -26.98 0.34 -34.50
C TRP A 291 -28.05 1.42 -34.33
N PHE A 292 -29.33 1.04 -34.35
CA PHE A 292 -30.43 1.99 -34.23
C PHE A 292 -30.52 2.65 -32.85
N LEU A 293 -30.33 1.88 -31.77
CA LEU A 293 -30.42 2.39 -30.40
C LEU A 293 -29.21 3.24 -30.01
N PHE A 294 -28.00 2.86 -30.44
CA PHE A 294 -26.76 3.45 -29.94
C PHE A 294 -25.78 3.82 -31.04
N GLY A 295 -25.61 2.97 -32.06
CA GLY A 295 -24.62 3.14 -33.12
C GLY A 295 -24.76 4.43 -33.93
N GLN A 296 -25.98 4.84 -34.29
CA GLN A 296 -26.22 6.06 -35.09
C GLN A 296 -25.77 7.35 -34.38
N PHE A 297 -25.70 7.33 -33.05
CA PHE A 297 -25.35 8.48 -32.22
C PHE A 297 -23.95 8.35 -31.58
N GLY A 298 -23.51 7.12 -31.28
CA GLY A 298 -22.27 6.82 -30.57
C GLY A 298 -21.06 6.55 -31.48
N THR A 299 -21.25 6.02 -32.70
CA THR A 299 -20.12 5.68 -33.58
C THR A 299 -19.37 6.89 -34.14
N PRO A 300 -20.02 8.03 -34.48
CA PRO A 300 -19.31 9.24 -34.89
C PRO A 300 -18.40 9.81 -33.79
N SER A 301 -18.87 9.76 -32.53
CA SER A 301 -18.09 10.21 -31.37
C SER A 301 -16.93 9.25 -31.05
N MET A 302 -17.13 7.95 -31.24
CA MET A 302 -16.05 6.96 -31.16
C MET A 302 -14.96 7.21 -32.21
N LEU A 303 -15.34 7.44 -33.46
CA LEU A 303 -14.38 7.70 -34.54
C LEU A 303 -13.63 9.03 -34.34
N ALA A 304 -14.31 10.07 -33.85
CA ALA A 304 -13.70 11.36 -33.50
C ALA A 304 -12.70 11.25 -32.34
N PHE A 305 -13.03 10.44 -31.33
CA PHE A 305 -12.14 10.17 -30.20
C PHE A 305 -10.90 9.37 -30.61
N ILE A 306 -11.08 8.28 -31.39
CA ILE A 306 -9.98 7.45 -31.91
C ILE A 306 -9.07 8.27 -32.84
N SER A 307 -9.65 9.09 -33.72
CA SER A 307 -8.89 9.92 -34.66
C SER A 307 -8.31 11.20 -34.04
N ARG A 308 -8.67 11.51 -32.78
CA ARG A 308 -8.37 12.79 -32.09
C ARG A 308 -8.71 14.02 -32.95
N ARG A 309 -9.69 13.91 -33.85
CA ARG A 309 -10.15 15.04 -34.67
C ARG A 309 -11.43 15.60 -34.03
N PRO A 310 -11.49 16.92 -33.77
CA PRO A 310 -12.75 17.55 -33.36
C PRO A 310 -13.82 17.28 -34.43
N MET A 311 -15.06 16.99 -34.01
CA MET A 311 -16.20 16.90 -34.94
C MET A 311 -16.47 18.30 -35.51
N VAL A 312 -15.75 18.64 -36.57
CA VAL A 312 -15.94 19.87 -37.33
C VAL A 312 -16.76 19.49 -38.55
N ASP A 313 -18.00 19.97 -38.58
CA ASP A 313 -18.71 20.15 -39.84
C ASP A 313 -17.96 21.24 -40.62
N GLU A 314 -17.69 21.05 -41.91
CA GLU A 314 -16.81 21.89 -42.76
C GLU A 314 -17.30 23.34 -42.98
N GLY A 315 -18.13 23.92 -42.11
CA GLY A 315 -18.82 25.19 -42.35
C GLY A 315 -18.94 26.20 -41.20
N GLU A 316 -18.41 25.96 -40.00
CA GLU A 316 -18.67 26.85 -38.84
C GLU A 316 -17.40 27.39 -38.15
N PRO A 317 -17.25 28.72 -37.98
CA PRO A 317 -16.05 29.33 -37.41
C PRO A 317 -15.97 29.19 -35.88
N ARG A 318 -14.74 28.97 -35.39
CA ARG A 318 -14.39 28.86 -33.96
C ARG A 318 -14.78 30.11 -33.15
N PRO A 319 -15.42 29.97 -31.97
CA PRO A 319 -15.48 31.08 -31.01
C PRO A 319 -14.11 31.25 -30.34
N ALA A 320 -13.41 32.32 -30.72
CA ALA A 320 -12.20 32.77 -30.06
C ALA A 320 -12.57 33.61 -28.83
N ASN A 321 -12.64 33.00 -27.64
CA ASN A 321 -12.28 33.61 -26.35
C ASN A 321 -12.77 32.74 -25.17
N GLY A 322 -11.87 31.92 -24.65
CA GLY A 322 -12.01 31.33 -23.31
C GLY A 322 -10.68 31.52 -22.57
N LYS A 323 -10.66 32.33 -21.51
CA LYS A 323 -9.50 32.46 -20.63
C LYS A 323 -9.12 31.06 -20.11
N PRO A 324 -7.83 30.66 -20.12
CA PRO A 324 -7.43 29.34 -19.66
C PRO A 324 -7.74 29.22 -18.16
N THR A 325 -8.74 28.42 -17.82
CA THR A 325 -9.03 28.05 -16.44
C THR A 325 -7.88 27.17 -15.91
N PRO A 326 -7.41 27.40 -14.66
CA PRO A 326 -6.26 26.67 -14.14
C PRO A 326 -6.51 25.15 -14.10
N PRO A 327 -5.46 24.33 -14.27
CA PRO A 327 -5.60 22.87 -14.35
C PRO A 327 -6.17 22.30 -13.05
N TRP A 328 -7.26 21.55 -13.19
CA TRP A 328 -8.02 20.91 -12.11
C TRP A 328 -7.21 19.98 -11.20
N TRP A 329 -6.05 19.49 -11.64
CA TRP A 329 -5.13 18.67 -10.86
C TRP A 329 -4.29 19.46 -9.85
N ARG A 330 -4.22 20.80 -9.96
CA ARG A 330 -3.36 21.59 -9.06
C ARG A 330 -3.88 21.61 -7.63
N GLN A 331 -5.20 21.58 -7.41
CA GLN A 331 -5.79 21.57 -6.07
C GLN A 331 -5.48 20.26 -5.32
N PRO A 332 -5.79 19.07 -5.86
CA PRO A 332 -5.48 17.81 -5.19
C PRO A 332 -3.98 17.62 -4.93
N VAL A 333 -3.12 18.03 -5.87
CA VAL A 333 -1.66 17.93 -5.72
C VAL A 333 -1.15 18.89 -4.63
N ALA A 334 -1.75 20.08 -4.51
CA ALA A 334 -1.40 21.02 -3.45
C ALA A 334 -1.82 20.51 -2.07
N GLU A 335 -3.02 19.93 -1.95
CA GLU A 335 -3.52 19.31 -0.72
C GLU A 335 -2.62 18.13 -0.29
N LEU A 336 -2.29 17.23 -1.23
CA LEU A 336 -1.37 16.12 -0.98
C LEU A 336 0.02 16.60 -0.52
N LYS A 337 0.56 17.65 -1.15
CA LYS A 337 1.86 18.21 -0.77
C LYS A 337 1.83 18.81 0.63
N GLN A 338 0.76 19.52 0.97
CA GLN A 338 0.56 20.09 2.30
C GLN A 338 0.47 19.00 3.37
N GLU A 339 -0.13 17.85 3.03
CA GLU A 339 -0.22 16.70 3.91
C GLU A 339 1.10 15.95 4.10
N ILE A 340 1.91 15.83 3.04
CA ILE A 340 3.26 15.24 3.16
C ILE A 340 4.12 16.11 4.09
N GLU A 341 4.03 17.43 3.95
CA GLU A 341 4.75 18.36 4.84
C GLU A 341 4.25 18.25 6.29
N TRP A 342 2.94 18.14 6.48
CA TRP A 342 2.34 17.88 7.79
C TRP A 342 2.84 16.54 8.38
N LEU A 343 2.89 15.48 7.58
CA LEU A 343 3.36 14.16 7.99
C LEU A 343 4.82 14.21 8.45
N HIS A 344 5.67 14.94 7.73
CA HIS A 344 7.07 15.13 8.11
C HIS A 344 7.22 15.88 9.44
N ALA A 345 6.51 16.99 9.62
CA ALA A 345 6.50 17.72 10.89
C ALA A 345 6.05 16.82 12.05
N ARG A 346 5.03 16.00 11.79
CA ARG A 346 4.45 15.10 12.79
C ARG A 346 5.33 13.90 13.12
N SER A 347 6.09 13.41 12.15
CA SER A 347 7.11 12.37 12.34
C SER A 347 8.21 12.83 13.30
N ASN A 348 8.66 14.09 13.19
CA ASN A 348 9.67 14.64 14.10
C ASN A 348 9.16 14.70 15.55
N GLU A 349 7.90 15.11 15.75
CA GLU A 349 7.29 15.06 17.09
C GLU A 349 7.18 13.63 17.65
N LEU A 350 6.85 12.62 16.83
CA LEU A 350 6.82 11.22 17.27
C LEU A 350 8.19 10.73 17.70
N LEU A 351 9.23 11.09 16.94
CA LEU A 351 10.60 10.74 17.28
C LEU A 351 10.97 11.36 18.63
N ASP A 352 10.63 12.62 18.89
CA ASP A 352 10.88 13.24 20.19
C ASP A 352 10.13 12.55 21.34
N TYR A 353 8.85 12.17 21.13
CA TYR A 353 8.08 11.45 22.15
C TYR A 353 8.62 10.04 22.45
N LEU A 354 9.23 9.37 21.46
CA LEU A 354 9.79 8.03 21.61
C LEU A 354 11.21 8.05 22.16
N VAL A 355 12.04 9.01 21.71
CA VAL A 355 13.46 9.10 22.05
C VAL A 355 13.65 9.56 23.49
N LEU A 356 12.90 10.56 23.93
CA LEU A 356 13.09 11.20 25.24
C LEU A 356 12.96 10.20 26.42
N PRO A 357 11.95 9.31 26.46
CA PRO A 357 11.83 8.32 27.54
C PRO A 357 12.87 7.18 27.44
N VAL A 358 13.24 6.74 26.23
CA VAL A 358 14.31 5.74 26.04
C VAL A 358 15.65 6.27 26.55
N LEU A 359 15.90 7.55 26.28
CA LEU A 359 17.13 8.22 26.63
C LEU A 359 17.27 8.45 28.16
N GLN A 360 16.16 8.64 28.88
CA GLN A 360 16.14 8.66 30.34
C GLN A 360 16.55 7.31 30.96
N ILE A 361 16.10 6.19 30.39
CA ILE A 361 16.55 4.85 30.79
C ILE A 361 18.04 4.67 30.50
N ALA A 362 18.51 5.06 29.31
CA ALA A 362 19.92 4.96 28.95
C ALA A 362 20.82 5.77 29.89
N ALA A 363 20.42 6.98 30.24
CA ALA A 363 21.17 7.82 31.18
C ALA A 363 21.17 7.26 32.61
N ALA A 364 20.06 6.66 33.07
CA ALA A 364 20.02 5.97 34.36
C ALA A 364 20.97 4.76 34.38
N ALA A 365 21.03 3.97 33.29
CA ALA A 365 21.99 2.87 33.16
C ALA A 365 23.45 3.36 33.16
N LEU A 366 23.75 4.46 32.47
CA LEU A 366 25.08 5.09 32.50
C LEU A 366 25.45 5.61 33.89
N ASN A 367 24.49 6.16 34.63
CA ASN A 367 24.72 6.59 36.02
C ASN A 367 25.12 5.41 36.92
N PHE A 368 24.56 4.21 36.74
CA PHE A 368 25.01 3.02 37.47
C PHE A 368 26.46 2.65 37.15
N GLY A 369 26.85 2.70 35.87
CA GLY A 369 28.24 2.48 35.45
C GLY A 369 29.21 3.52 36.03
N MET A 370 28.82 4.80 36.03
CA MET A 370 29.64 5.89 36.56
C MET A 370 29.74 5.86 38.09
N VAL A 371 28.70 5.46 38.80
CA VAL A 371 28.76 5.25 40.26
C VAL A 371 29.67 4.05 40.58
N LEU A 372 29.66 3.01 39.76
CA LEU A 372 30.58 1.87 39.90
C LEU A 372 32.04 2.26 39.68
N VAL A 373 32.37 3.09 38.69
CA VAL A 373 33.77 3.48 38.38
C VAL A 373 34.26 4.65 39.24
N SER A 374 33.48 5.73 39.31
CA SER A 374 33.90 7.04 39.84
C SER A 374 33.20 7.46 41.13
N SER A 375 32.28 6.66 41.68
CA SER A 375 31.49 6.97 42.89
C SER A 375 30.69 8.28 42.83
N ARG A 376 30.42 8.79 41.63
CA ARG A 376 29.66 10.01 41.40
C ARG A 376 28.65 9.78 40.28
N GLN A 377 27.45 10.33 40.45
CA GLN A 377 26.48 10.45 39.36
C GLN A 377 26.95 11.54 38.39
N VAL A 378 26.73 11.32 37.10
CA VAL A 378 27.15 12.26 36.04
C VAL A 378 25.96 12.97 35.44
N PHE A 379 24.80 12.31 35.40
CA PHE A 379 23.56 12.86 34.86
C PHE A 379 22.55 13.12 35.98
N SER A 380 22.04 14.34 36.07
CA SER A 380 20.90 14.67 36.95
C SER A 380 19.59 14.41 36.20
N LEU A 381 18.84 13.39 36.63
CA LEU A 381 17.52 13.07 36.08
C LEU A 381 16.41 13.86 36.81
N PRO A 382 15.28 14.19 36.15
CA PRO A 382 14.90 13.85 34.78
C PRO A 382 15.31 14.91 33.75
N PHE A 383 15.67 14.48 32.54
CA PHE A 383 15.87 15.38 31.38
C PHE A 383 14.54 15.92 30.88
N LYS A 384 14.50 17.22 30.59
CA LYS A 384 13.33 17.91 30.04
C LYS A 384 13.38 17.99 28.52
N GLU A 385 14.56 18.05 27.92
CA GLU A 385 14.75 18.15 26.46
C GLU A 385 15.91 17.26 25.96
N THR A 386 15.82 16.79 24.72
CA THR A 386 16.88 16.01 24.04
C THR A 386 18.19 16.81 23.87
N LYS A 387 18.11 18.16 23.83
CA LYS A 387 19.25 19.07 23.71
C LYS A 387 20.14 19.11 24.96
N GLU A 388 19.57 18.92 26.15
CA GLU A 388 20.31 18.93 27.42
C GLU A 388 21.39 17.82 27.47
N ILE A 389 21.21 16.75 26.68
CA ILE A 389 22.12 15.61 26.66
C ILE A 389 23.31 15.84 25.74
N THR A 390 23.11 16.50 24.60
CA THR A 390 24.22 16.91 23.73
C THR A 390 25.11 17.93 24.45
N GLU A 391 24.50 18.85 25.20
CA GLU A 391 25.22 19.80 26.06
C GLU A 391 25.97 19.09 27.19
N THR A 392 25.33 18.14 27.89
CA THR A 392 26.00 17.37 28.95
C THR A 392 27.13 16.48 28.39
N TRP A 393 26.97 15.93 27.18
CA TRP A 393 28.03 15.20 26.48
C TRP A 393 29.20 16.11 26.08
N HIS A 394 28.93 17.33 25.60
CA HIS A 394 29.96 18.33 25.34
C HIS A 394 30.67 18.79 26.62
N ILE A 395 29.95 18.91 27.74
CA ILE A 395 30.53 19.21 29.06
C ILE A 395 31.43 18.05 29.54
N LEU A 396 31.04 16.79 29.30
CA LEU A 396 31.88 15.62 29.62
C LEU A 396 33.12 15.50 28.73
N GLN A 397 33.03 15.87 27.45
CA GLN A 397 34.18 15.92 26.56
C GLN A 397 35.16 17.04 26.96
N THR A 398 34.65 18.21 27.37
CA THR A 398 35.49 19.33 27.83
C THR A 398 36.11 19.07 29.20
N LEU A 399 35.43 18.33 30.10
CA LEU A 399 35.99 17.87 31.38
C LEU A 399 37.10 16.81 31.21
N HIS A 400 37.00 15.90 30.24
CA HIS A 400 38.09 14.97 29.92
C HIS A 400 39.34 15.69 29.37
N LEU A 401 39.17 16.83 28.69
CA LEU A 401 40.29 17.66 28.23
C LEU A 401 40.95 18.48 29.36
N HIS A 402 40.30 18.64 30.52
CA HIS A 402 40.81 19.38 31.68
C HIS A 402 41.26 18.48 32.85
N GLN A 403 41.61 17.20 32.61
CA GLN A 403 42.42 16.47 33.59
C GLN A 403 43.76 17.20 33.76
N ALA A 404 43.83 18.04 34.80
CA ALA A 404 45.01 18.78 35.19
C ALA A 404 46.22 17.84 35.30
N PRO A 405 47.41 18.25 34.83
CA PRO A 405 48.60 17.41 34.84
C PRO A 405 48.91 16.97 36.27
N ARG A 406 49.09 15.66 36.46
CA ARG A 406 49.66 15.09 37.68
C ARG A 406 50.91 15.88 38.04
N LYS A 407 50.90 16.57 39.19
CA LYS A 407 52.14 17.10 39.78
C LYS A 407 53.11 15.91 39.90
N PRO A 408 54.32 15.99 39.32
CA PRO A 408 55.32 14.96 39.52
C PRO A 408 55.66 14.92 41.02
N ALA A 409 55.72 13.70 41.56
CA ALA A 409 56.22 13.46 42.90
C ALA A 409 57.64 14.02 43.01
N THR A 410 57.85 14.97 43.91
CA THR A 410 59.18 15.36 44.38
C THR A 410 59.49 14.52 45.62
N LEU A 411 60.67 13.89 45.55
CA LEU A 411 61.34 13.07 46.57
C LEU A 411 61.24 13.64 48.00
#